data_AF-A0AAD9Z5F9-F1
#
_entry.id   AF-A0AAD9Z5F9-F1
#
_cell.length_a   1.000
_cell.length_b   1.000
_cell.length_c   1.000
_cell.angle_alpha   90.00
_cell.angle_beta   90.00
_cell.angle_gamma   90.00
#
_symmetry.space_group_name_H-M   'P 1'
#
loop_
_entity.id
_entity.type
_entity.pdbx_description
1 polymer ?
#
loop_
_entity_poly.entity_id
_entity_poly.type
_entity_poly.pdbx_seq_one_letter_code
_entity_poly.pdbx_strand_id
1 'polypeptide(L)'
;MPQGNTYVVNSLDLVNSAQRNWKTLSFAPFVATFLKRLCLPSKAASEIVDRNLYAEEGPWGLFTDTHNAMHQALAPGPDLDELICLMLQRVSESLNRLLEDQDEIVIDLYKLIRETISLASTDAVYGPQNPFQDPKVREGFWWVYNLSDPFGYPGRAIANDNYRAVENTFALLFVNIATTWVAPKAHQGRKHIFDAFQTYYTSRGHEKGSSLAKSRYYAAERNGAPLKDISDRCSNCVARGRKCDLIVSPLEIRRIKSDRKKV
;
A
#
# COMPACT_ATOMS: atom_id res chain seq x y z
N MET A 1 19.17 6.92 9.33
CA MET A 1 18.81 5.68 10.07
C MET A 1 19.73 5.59 11.27
N PRO A 2 19.27 5.28 12.50
CA PRO A 2 20.03 5.68 13.69
C PRO A 2 21.34 4.94 13.97
N GLN A 3 21.83 4.05 13.09
CA GLN A 3 22.96 3.17 13.39
C GLN A 3 23.89 2.89 12.18
N GLY A 4 23.70 3.56 11.03
CA GLY A 4 24.52 3.33 9.82
C GLY A 4 25.21 4.60 9.32
N ASN A 5 26.43 4.45 8.80
CA ASN A 5 27.13 5.54 8.11
C ASN A 5 26.37 5.88 6.83
N THR A 6 26.00 7.15 6.67
CA THR A 6 25.30 7.64 5.47
C THR A 6 26.32 8.29 4.56
N TYR A 7 26.48 7.75 3.35
CA TYR A 7 27.35 8.31 2.32
C TYR A 7 26.48 9.01 1.26
N VAL A 8 26.80 10.26 0.93
CA VAL A 8 26.06 11.05 -0.05
C VAL A 8 26.89 11.11 -1.33
N VAL A 9 26.36 10.53 -2.42
CA VAL A 9 26.97 10.58 -3.75
C VAL A 9 26.28 11.68 -4.55
N ASN A 10 27.02 12.72 -4.92
CA ASN A 10 26.52 13.88 -5.68
C ASN A 10 27.15 14.03 -7.08
N SER A 11 28.00 13.08 -7.49
CA SER A 11 28.60 13.03 -8.83
C SER A 11 27.80 12.12 -9.75
N LEU A 12 27.47 12.60 -10.96
CA LEU A 12 26.67 11.85 -11.94
C LEU A 12 27.32 10.51 -12.33
N ASP A 13 28.65 10.49 -12.51
CA ASP A 13 29.39 9.28 -12.88
C ASP A 13 29.35 8.22 -11.78
N LEU A 14 29.43 8.66 -10.52
CA LEU A 14 29.31 7.77 -9.37
C LEU A 14 27.87 7.30 -9.14
N VAL A 15 26.85 8.13 -9.43
CA VAL A 15 25.44 7.71 -9.36
C VAL A 15 25.17 6.57 -10.34
N ASN A 16 25.60 6.71 -11.60
CA ASN A 16 25.46 5.65 -12.60
C ASN A 16 26.20 4.37 -12.18
N SER A 17 27.40 4.52 -11.61
CA SER A 17 28.18 3.38 -11.10
C SER A 17 27.48 2.69 -9.93
N ALA A 18 26.90 3.45 -9.00
CA ALA A 18 26.17 2.91 -7.85
C ALA A 18 24.91 2.13 -8.29
N GLN A 19 24.11 2.69 -9.20
CA GLN A 19 22.87 2.07 -9.68
C GLN A 19 23.10 0.74 -10.40
N ARG A 20 24.20 0.60 -11.14
CA ARG A 20 24.56 -0.65 -11.83
C ARG A 20 25.00 -1.77 -10.87
N ASN A 21 25.47 -1.43 -9.67
CA ASN A 21 25.98 -2.37 -8.67
C ASN A 21 24.91 -2.72 -7.60
N TRP A 22 23.67 -2.97 -8.02
CA TRP A 22 22.52 -3.20 -7.13
C TRP A 22 22.65 -4.44 -6.22
N LYS A 23 23.48 -5.43 -6.58
CA LYS A 23 23.75 -6.58 -5.71
C LYS A 23 24.61 -6.21 -4.50
N THR A 24 25.53 -5.26 -4.66
CA THR A 24 26.39 -4.74 -3.58
C THR A 24 25.70 -3.60 -2.83
N LEU A 25 25.00 -2.73 -3.55
CA LEU A 25 24.26 -1.58 -3.02
C LEU A 25 22.75 -1.85 -3.12
N SER A 26 22.27 -2.79 -2.30
CA SER A 26 20.87 -3.23 -2.35
C SER A 26 19.92 -2.23 -1.68
N PHE A 27 18.81 -1.95 -2.36
CA PHE A 27 17.71 -1.16 -1.80
C PHE A 27 16.68 -2.03 -1.04
N ALA A 28 16.75 -3.36 -1.17
CA ALA A 28 15.78 -4.30 -0.59
C ALA A 28 15.61 -4.14 0.94
N PRO A 29 16.66 -3.90 1.75
CA PRO A 29 16.52 -3.69 3.20
C PRO A 29 15.69 -2.46 3.57
N PHE A 30 15.77 -1.40 2.76
CA PHE A 30 14.96 -0.19 2.97
C PHE A 30 13.49 -0.50 2.71
N VAL A 31 13.18 -1.21 1.63
CA VAL A 31 11.81 -1.61 1.30
C VAL A 31 11.26 -2.61 2.31
N ALA A 32 12.05 -3.57 2.78
CA ALA A 32 11.65 -4.52 3.83
C ALA A 32 11.33 -3.81 5.14
N THR A 33 12.19 -2.87 5.56
CA THR A 33 11.95 -2.02 6.73
C THR A 33 10.67 -1.21 6.55
N PHE A 34 10.48 -0.63 5.36
CA PHE A 34 9.29 0.13 5.02
C PHE A 34 8.01 -0.69 5.12
N LEU A 35 7.96 -1.86 4.48
CA LEU A 35 6.81 -2.78 4.54
C LEU A 35 6.48 -3.15 5.98
N LYS A 36 7.50 -3.49 6.79
CA LYS A 36 7.28 -3.89 8.19
C LYS A 36 6.76 -2.75 9.05
N ARG A 37 7.22 -1.53 8.84
CA ARG A 37 6.84 -0.37 9.67
C ARG A 37 5.52 0.26 9.24
N LEU A 38 5.27 0.34 7.94
CA LEU A 38 4.05 0.95 7.42
C LEU A 38 2.89 -0.05 7.48
N CYS A 39 3.08 -1.27 6.96
CA CYS A 39 2.02 -2.25 6.82
C CYS A 39 1.78 -3.10 8.06
N LEU A 40 2.73 -3.13 9.01
CA LEU A 40 2.62 -3.89 10.25
C LEU A 40 2.19 -5.36 10.03
N PRO A 41 2.85 -6.11 9.14
CA PRO A 41 2.52 -7.50 8.87
C PRO A 41 2.72 -8.36 10.11
N SER A 42 2.09 -9.55 10.15
CA SER A 42 2.33 -10.53 11.20
C SER A 42 3.80 -10.96 11.25
N LYS A 43 4.18 -11.66 12.34
CA LYS A 43 5.53 -12.23 12.46
C LYS A 43 5.84 -13.20 11.32
N ALA A 44 4.90 -14.07 10.95
CA ALA A 44 5.08 -15.03 9.87
C ALA A 44 5.28 -14.32 8.52
N ALA A 45 4.50 -13.28 8.23
CA ALA A 45 4.68 -12.48 7.02
C ALA A 45 5.98 -11.65 7.05
N SER A 46 6.38 -11.14 8.21
CA SER A 46 7.66 -10.44 8.39
C SER A 46 8.86 -11.36 8.11
N GLU A 47 8.79 -12.62 8.53
CA GLU A 47 9.80 -13.63 8.22
C GLU A 47 9.84 -13.92 6.70
N ILE A 48 8.70 -14.00 6.03
CA ILE A 48 8.63 -14.18 4.56
C ILE A 48 9.28 -13.00 3.83
N VAL A 49 9.04 -11.77 4.30
CA VAL A 49 9.67 -10.55 3.75
C VAL A 49 11.20 -10.60 3.85
N ASP A 50 11.77 -11.23 4.89
CA ASP A 50 13.22 -11.34 5.09
C ASP A 50 13.87 -12.51 4.34
N ARG A 51 13.10 -13.51 3.92
CA ARG A 51 13.64 -14.70 3.25
C ARG A 51 14.26 -14.31 1.92
N ASN A 52 15.52 -14.70 1.74
CA ASN A 52 16.31 -14.45 0.54
C ASN A 52 16.23 -12.98 0.05
N LEU A 53 16.23 -12.02 0.99
CA LEU A 53 16.04 -10.59 0.69
C LEU A 53 17.06 -10.01 -0.30
N TYR A 54 18.29 -10.54 -0.28
CA TYR A 54 19.38 -10.14 -1.16
C TYR A 54 19.51 -11.02 -2.42
N ALA A 55 18.63 -12.01 -2.60
CA ALA A 55 18.69 -12.99 -3.68
C ALA A 55 20.01 -13.79 -3.74
N GLU A 56 20.67 -14.00 -2.60
CA GLU A 56 21.93 -14.76 -2.50
C GLU A 56 21.73 -16.26 -2.73
N GLU A 57 20.56 -16.79 -2.37
CA GLU A 57 20.18 -18.20 -2.55
C GLU A 57 19.54 -18.46 -3.93
N GLY A 58 19.62 -17.49 -4.86
CA GLY A 58 19.04 -17.56 -6.20
C GLY A 58 17.84 -16.63 -6.41
N PRO A 59 17.23 -16.64 -7.60
CA PRO A 59 16.21 -15.67 -8.01
C PRO A 59 14.80 -16.05 -7.52
N TRP A 60 14.64 -16.28 -6.22
CA TRP A 60 13.36 -16.61 -5.58
C TRP A 60 13.11 -15.76 -4.35
N GLY A 61 11.89 -15.79 -3.83
CA GLY A 61 11.49 -15.06 -2.62
C GLY A 61 10.54 -13.91 -2.95
N LEU A 62 9.86 -13.39 -1.92
CA LEU A 62 8.77 -12.43 -2.09
C LEU A 62 9.18 -11.20 -2.90
N PHE A 63 10.35 -10.63 -2.61
CA PHE A 63 10.85 -9.44 -3.30
C PHE A 63 11.15 -9.71 -4.78
N THR A 64 11.90 -10.77 -5.06
CA THR A 64 12.27 -11.15 -6.43
C THR A 64 11.03 -11.49 -7.24
N ASP A 65 10.12 -12.29 -6.69
CA ASP A 65 8.89 -12.70 -7.36
C ASP A 65 7.96 -11.51 -7.61
N THR A 66 7.79 -10.62 -6.62
CA THR A 66 6.97 -9.42 -6.78
C THR A 66 7.57 -8.46 -7.80
N HIS A 67 8.90 -8.26 -7.77
CA HIS A 67 9.60 -7.42 -8.72
C HIS A 67 9.43 -7.93 -10.15
N ASN A 68 9.70 -9.23 -10.38
CA ASN A 68 9.53 -9.85 -11.69
C ASN A 68 8.08 -9.79 -12.18
N ALA A 69 7.12 -10.10 -11.30
CA ALA A 69 5.69 -10.05 -11.59
C ALA A 69 5.25 -8.63 -12.00
N MET A 70 5.69 -7.61 -11.28
CA MET A 70 5.38 -6.21 -11.60
C MET A 70 6.05 -5.77 -12.91
N HIS A 71 7.31 -6.14 -13.13
CA HIS A 71 8.01 -5.81 -14.37
C HIS A 71 7.37 -6.46 -15.59
N GLN A 72 6.91 -7.70 -15.48
CA GLN A 72 6.21 -8.39 -16.57
C GLN A 72 4.85 -7.74 -16.86
N ALA A 73 4.05 -7.48 -15.83
CA ALA A 73 2.72 -6.89 -15.99
C ALA A 73 2.74 -5.43 -16.49
N LEU A 74 3.88 -4.74 -16.36
CA LEU A 74 4.08 -3.36 -16.80
C LEU A 74 5.06 -3.24 -17.98
N ALA A 75 5.49 -4.37 -18.55
CA ALA A 75 6.28 -4.34 -19.78
C ALA A 75 5.39 -3.93 -20.97
N PRO A 76 5.96 -3.37 -22.04
CA PRO A 76 5.21 -3.12 -23.27
C PRO A 76 4.49 -4.39 -23.75
N GLY A 77 3.17 -4.30 -23.88
CA GLY A 77 2.33 -5.42 -24.26
C GLY A 77 0.86 -5.23 -23.88
N PRO A 78 0.02 -6.24 -24.18
CA PRO A 78 -1.44 -6.13 -24.03
C PRO A 78 -1.91 -5.77 -22.62
N ASP A 79 -1.23 -6.30 -21.59
CA ASP A 79 -1.57 -6.04 -20.18
C ASP A 79 -1.40 -4.56 -19.81
N LEU A 80 -0.34 -3.91 -20.29
CA LEU A 80 -0.09 -2.49 -20.07
C LEU A 80 -1.04 -1.63 -20.93
N ASP A 81 -1.30 -2.04 -22.17
CA ASP A 81 -2.23 -1.36 -23.07
C ASP A 81 -3.64 -1.31 -22.47
N GLU A 82 -4.12 -2.42 -21.89
CA GLU A 82 -5.41 -2.49 -21.20
C GLU A 82 -5.48 -1.49 -20.03
N LEU A 83 -4.46 -1.48 -19.17
CA LEU A 83 -4.36 -0.55 -18.03
C LEU A 83 -4.42 0.91 -18.48
N ILE A 84 -3.64 1.26 -19.49
CA ILE A 84 -3.57 2.63 -20.01
C ILE A 84 -4.91 3.02 -20.67
N CYS A 85 -5.50 2.13 -21.48
CA CYS A 85 -6.78 2.39 -22.14
C CYS A 85 -7.89 2.63 -21.11
N LEU A 86 -8.01 1.79 -20.09
CA LEU A 86 -9.00 1.96 -19.01
C LEU A 86 -8.77 3.28 -18.25
N MET A 87 -7.52 3.62 -17.94
CA MET A 87 -7.20 4.88 -17.27
C MET A 87 -7.61 6.10 -18.13
N LEU A 88 -7.27 6.09 -19.42
CA LEU A 88 -7.61 7.19 -20.34
C LEU A 88 -9.12 7.32 -20.55
N GLN A 89 -9.84 6.21 -20.62
CA GLN A 89 -11.31 6.21 -20.67
C GLN A 89 -11.90 6.88 -19.43
N ARG A 90 -11.43 6.53 -18.22
CA ARG A 90 -11.89 7.15 -16.96
C ARG A 90 -11.56 8.63 -16.85
N VAL A 91 -10.40 9.04 -17.34
CA VAL A 91 -10.04 10.47 -17.41
C VAL A 91 -10.96 11.20 -18.37
N SER A 92 -11.20 10.65 -19.56
CA SER A 92 -12.10 11.22 -20.57
C SER A 92 -13.53 11.37 -20.03
N GLU A 93 -14.08 10.33 -19.39
CA GLU A 93 -15.38 10.38 -18.71
C GLU A 93 -15.43 11.43 -17.59
N SER A 94 -14.33 11.62 -16.86
CA SER A 94 -14.23 12.67 -15.83
C SER A 94 -14.25 14.07 -16.44
N LEU A 95 -13.59 14.28 -17.57
CA LEU A 95 -13.55 15.57 -18.25
C LEU A 95 -14.88 15.88 -18.94
N ASN A 96 -15.48 14.92 -19.64
CA ASN A 96 -16.77 15.11 -20.31
C ASN A 96 -17.86 15.50 -19.31
N ARG A 97 -17.89 14.89 -18.12
CA ARG A 97 -18.82 15.27 -17.04
C ARG A 97 -18.64 16.69 -16.51
N LEU A 98 -17.45 17.29 -16.65
CA LEU A 98 -17.24 18.69 -16.28
C LEU A 98 -17.78 19.66 -17.35
N LEU A 99 -17.89 19.19 -18.59
CA LEU A 99 -18.41 19.95 -19.73
C LEU A 99 -19.93 19.84 -19.87
N GLU A 100 -20.54 18.89 -19.15
CA GLU A 100 -21.99 18.75 -19.07
C GLU A 100 -22.58 19.86 -18.17
N ASP A 101 -23.52 20.63 -18.74
CA ASP A 101 -24.43 21.59 -18.08
C ASP A 101 -23.92 22.98 -17.64
N GLN A 102 -22.73 23.47 -18.02
CA GLN A 102 -22.30 24.85 -17.69
C GLN A 102 -21.39 25.52 -18.73
N ASP A 103 -21.64 26.81 -19.02
CA ASP A 103 -20.77 27.65 -19.87
C ASP A 103 -19.47 28.08 -19.15
N GLU A 104 -19.50 28.16 -17.81
CA GLU A 104 -18.35 28.54 -16.97
C GLU A 104 -18.38 27.77 -15.64
N ILE A 105 -17.25 27.16 -15.25
CA ILE A 105 -17.12 26.41 -14.00
C ILE A 105 -15.90 26.92 -13.22
N VAL A 106 -16.05 27.07 -11.91
CA VAL A 106 -14.91 27.32 -11.00
C VAL A 106 -14.58 26.03 -10.27
N ILE A 107 -13.37 25.52 -10.48
CA ILE A 107 -12.89 24.26 -9.89
C ILE A 107 -11.58 24.43 -9.12
N ASP A 108 -11.40 23.62 -8.10
CA ASP A 108 -10.08 23.39 -7.50
C ASP A 108 -9.31 22.40 -8.38
N LEU A 109 -8.37 22.92 -9.16
CA LEU A 109 -7.59 22.13 -10.13
C LEU A 109 -6.80 21.00 -9.45
N TYR A 110 -6.18 21.26 -8.30
CA TYR A 110 -5.40 20.24 -7.59
C TYR A 110 -6.31 19.13 -7.11
N LYS A 111 -7.43 19.48 -6.47
CA LYS A 111 -8.43 18.51 -6.01
C LYS A 111 -8.96 17.68 -7.17
N LEU A 112 -9.29 18.32 -8.29
CA LEU A 112 -9.77 17.62 -9.49
C LEU A 112 -8.73 16.61 -10.00
N ILE A 113 -7.50 17.05 -10.28
CA ILE A 113 -6.44 16.16 -10.79
C ILE A 113 -6.19 15.01 -9.81
N ARG A 114 -6.10 15.32 -8.51
CA ARG A 114 -5.91 14.33 -7.46
C ARG A 114 -7.00 13.27 -7.49
N GLU A 115 -8.26 13.67 -7.53
CA GLU A 115 -9.41 12.75 -7.52
C GLU A 115 -9.52 11.93 -8.81
N THR A 116 -9.40 12.59 -9.96
CA THR A 116 -9.50 11.97 -11.28
C THR A 116 -8.38 10.95 -11.49
N ILE A 117 -7.11 11.32 -11.26
CA ILE A 117 -5.98 10.41 -11.45
C ILE A 117 -6.00 9.27 -10.42
N SER A 118 -6.37 9.55 -9.15
CA SER A 118 -6.47 8.49 -8.13
C SER A 118 -7.49 7.43 -8.54
N LEU A 119 -8.71 7.83 -8.94
CA LEU A 119 -9.74 6.88 -9.33
C LEU A 119 -9.40 6.18 -10.64
N ALA A 120 -9.00 6.92 -11.68
CA ALA A 120 -8.71 6.34 -12.99
C ALA A 120 -7.60 5.27 -12.91
N SER A 121 -6.52 5.56 -12.18
CA SER A 121 -5.42 4.60 -12.01
C SER A 121 -5.81 3.40 -11.15
N THR A 122 -6.51 3.62 -10.04
CA THR A 122 -6.91 2.53 -9.14
C THR A 122 -8.03 1.66 -9.74
N ASP A 123 -8.92 2.22 -10.55
CA ASP A 123 -9.92 1.46 -11.30
C ASP A 123 -9.28 0.55 -12.34
N ALA A 124 -8.30 1.07 -13.08
CA ALA A 124 -7.54 0.27 -14.04
C ALA A 124 -6.82 -0.89 -13.32
N VAL A 125 -6.19 -0.63 -12.17
CA VAL A 125 -5.43 -1.66 -11.45
C VAL A 125 -6.35 -2.68 -10.76
N TYR A 126 -7.32 -2.23 -9.97
CA TYR A 126 -8.10 -3.10 -9.07
C TYR A 126 -9.42 -3.59 -9.67
N GLY A 127 -9.86 -3.01 -10.79
CA GLY A 127 -11.06 -3.43 -11.51
C GLY A 127 -12.36 -3.03 -10.79
N PRO A 128 -13.49 -3.70 -11.09
CA PRO A 128 -14.83 -3.29 -10.64
C PRO A 128 -15.02 -3.25 -9.12
N GLN A 129 -14.20 -3.96 -8.35
CA GLN A 129 -14.24 -3.99 -6.88
C GLN A 129 -13.17 -3.10 -6.26
N ASN A 130 -12.71 -2.07 -6.98
CA ASN A 130 -11.68 -1.14 -6.53
C ASN A 130 -12.01 -0.54 -5.14
N PRO A 131 -11.17 -0.79 -4.11
CA PRO A 131 -11.36 -0.21 -2.77
C PRO A 131 -11.41 1.32 -2.73
N PHE A 132 -10.75 2.00 -3.68
CA PHE A 132 -10.67 3.46 -3.73
C PHE A 132 -11.96 4.14 -4.20
N GLN A 133 -12.95 3.37 -4.65
CA GLN A 133 -14.30 3.86 -4.90
C GLN A 133 -14.98 4.35 -3.60
N ASP A 134 -14.59 3.81 -2.44
CA ASP A 134 -15.01 4.37 -1.15
C ASP A 134 -14.23 5.68 -0.87
N PRO A 135 -14.92 6.83 -0.73
CA PRO A 135 -14.28 8.09 -0.40
C PRO A 135 -13.41 8.03 0.86
N LYS A 136 -13.78 7.22 1.87
CA LYS A 136 -13.00 7.09 3.11
C LYS A 136 -11.66 6.41 2.89
N VAL A 137 -11.59 5.46 1.96
CA VAL A 137 -10.35 4.76 1.60
C VAL A 137 -9.45 5.71 0.84
N ARG A 138 -10.02 6.44 -0.14
CA ARG A 138 -9.28 7.42 -0.95
C ARG A 138 -8.77 8.60 -0.11
N GLU A 139 -9.61 9.19 0.74
CA GLU A 139 -9.19 10.22 1.69
C GLU A 139 -8.18 9.68 2.69
N GLY A 140 -8.38 8.46 3.19
CA GLY A 140 -7.45 7.78 4.06
C GLY A 140 -6.06 7.59 3.45
N PHE A 141 -6.00 7.25 2.16
CA PHE A 141 -4.75 7.20 1.40
C PHE A 141 -4.07 8.57 1.38
N TRP A 142 -4.80 9.63 1.03
CA TRP A 142 -4.24 10.97 1.02
C TRP A 142 -3.87 11.49 2.42
N TRP A 143 -4.49 11.01 3.50
CA TRP A 143 -4.05 11.29 4.88
C TRP A 143 -2.76 10.56 5.26
N VAL A 144 -2.52 9.36 4.74
CA VAL A 144 -1.27 8.61 4.95
C VAL A 144 -0.12 9.28 4.20
N TYR A 145 -0.36 9.66 2.94
CA TYR A 145 0.62 10.25 2.04
C TYR A 145 0.62 11.78 2.07
N ASN A 146 0.06 12.38 3.14
CA ASN A 146 -0.35 13.77 3.16
C ASN A 146 0.80 14.77 2.97
N LEU A 147 1.05 15.07 1.69
CA LEU A 147 1.51 16.31 1.07
C LEU A 147 0.33 17.22 0.71
N SER A 148 -0.92 16.83 1.01
CA SER A 148 -2.12 17.50 0.52
C SER A 148 -2.62 18.67 1.37
N ASP A 149 -1.79 19.17 2.30
CA ASP A 149 -1.99 20.52 2.83
C ASP A 149 -0.68 21.17 3.34
N PRO A 150 0.22 21.63 2.45
CA PRO A 150 1.34 22.48 2.84
C PRO A 150 0.88 23.91 3.20
N PHE A 151 -0.37 24.28 2.87
CA PHE A 151 -0.86 25.66 2.89
C PHE A 151 -2.04 25.93 3.83
N GLY A 152 -2.56 24.92 4.53
CA GLY A 152 -3.62 25.09 5.51
C GLY A 152 -4.80 25.88 4.98
N TYR A 153 -5.43 25.46 3.86
CA TYR A 153 -6.57 26.22 3.33
C TYR A 153 -7.80 26.12 4.24
N PRO A 154 -8.27 27.23 4.84
CA PRO A 154 -9.41 27.27 5.74
C PRO A 154 -10.71 27.36 4.93
N GLY A 155 -11.03 26.33 4.14
CA GLY A 155 -12.21 26.35 3.25
C GLY A 155 -13.42 25.54 3.72
N ARG A 156 -13.21 24.57 4.62
CA ARG A 156 -14.29 23.90 5.34
C ARG A 156 -13.71 23.24 6.58
N ALA A 157 -13.56 24.06 7.61
CA ALA A 157 -13.40 23.58 8.95
C ALA A 157 -14.53 22.58 9.25
N ILE A 158 -14.18 21.33 9.54
CA ILE A 158 -14.77 20.73 10.73
C ILE A 158 -14.15 21.57 11.84
N ALA A 159 -14.86 22.63 12.22
CA ALA A 159 -14.44 23.59 13.22
C ALA A 159 -14.38 22.84 14.55
N ASN A 160 -13.18 22.35 14.86
CA ASN A 160 -12.61 22.01 16.14
C ASN A 160 -11.46 21.06 15.82
N ASP A 161 -10.24 21.59 15.76
CA ASP A 161 -9.13 21.02 16.50
C ASP A 161 -7.84 21.78 16.18
N ASN A 162 -7.19 22.23 17.26
CA ASN A 162 -5.89 22.89 17.33
C ASN A 162 -4.73 21.97 16.93
N TYR A 163 -4.80 21.28 15.80
CA TYR A 163 -3.76 20.35 15.37
C TYR A 163 -2.86 21.01 14.33
N ARG A 164 -1.62 21.31 14.75
CA ARG A 164 -0.50 21.61 13.85
C ARG A 164 -0.50 20.56 12.74
N ALA A 165 -0.68 21.01 11.49
CA ALA A 165 -0.45 20.17 10.33
C ALA A 165 1.02 19.72 10.39
N VAL A 166 1.27 18.50 10.86
CA VAL A 166 2.61 17.94 10.86
C VAL A 166 2.88 17.49 9.43
N GLU A 167 3.68 18.27 8.71
CA GLU A 167 3.92 18.19 7.25
C GLU A 167 4.49 16.85 6.75
N ASN A 168 4.64 15.82 7.59
CA ASN A 168 5.22 14.54 7.19
C ASN A 168 4.53 13.35 7.86
N THR A 169 3.21 13.25 7.71
CA THR A 169 2.39 12.19 8.31
C THR A 169 2.87 10.77 7.94
N PHE A 170 3.41 10.61 6.73
CA PHE A 170 4.06 9.38 6.27
C PHE A 170 5.33 9.04 7.07
N ALA A 171 6.19 10.03 7.32
CA ALA A 171 7.40 9.84 8.12
C ALA A 171 7.06 9.53 9.59
N LEU A 172 6.01 10.16 10.14
CA LEU A 172 5.52 9.86 11.48
C LEU A 172 4.98 8.43 11.59
N LEU A 173 4.23 7.97 10.59
CA LEU A 173 3.81 6.57 10.51
C LEU A 173 5.01 5.62 10.41
N PHE A 174 6.04 6.00 9.66
CA PHE A 174 7.26 5.21 9.51
C PHE A 174 8.06 5.11 10.82
N VAL A 175 8.03 6.13 11.68
CA VAL A 175 8.64 6.06 13.02
C VAL A 175 7.82 5.15 13.95
N ASN A 176 6.51 5.04 13.70
CA ASN A 176 5.56 4.14 14.38
C ASN A 176 5.54 4.27 15.92
N ILE A 177 5.83 5.47 16.44
CA ILE A 177 5.74 5.78 17.87
C ILE A 177 4.42 6.51 18.13
N ALA A 178 3.55 5.91 18.95
CA ALA A 178 2.27 6.51 19.39
C ALA A 178 1.43 7.14 18.25
N THR A 179 1.33 6.46 17.10
CA THR A 179 0.74 7.01 15.86
C THR A 179 -0.71 7.47 16.02
N THR A 180 -1.46 6.89 16.96
CA THR A 180 -2.83 7.32 17.29
C THR A 180 -2.88 8.74 17.83
N TRP A 181 -1.79 9.21 18.44
CA TRP A 181 -1.66 10.54 19.02
C TRP A 181 -0.90 11.47 18.09
N VAL A 182 0.27 11.07 17.59
CA VAL A 182 1.11 11.97 16.79
C VAL A 182 0.65 12.12 15.33
N ALA A 183 -0.15 11.15 14.84
CA ALA A 183 -0.61 11.09 13.45
C ALA A 183 -2.02 10.46 13.34
N PRO A 184 -3.04 10.96 14.07
CA PRO A 184 -4.34 10.31 14.21
C PRO A 184 -5.05 10.09 12.87
N LYS A 185 -5.04 11.10 11.99
CA LYS A 185 -5.65 11.02 10.65
C LYS A 185 -4.98 9.97 9.78
N ALA A 186 -3.65 9.94 9.74
CA ALA A 186 -2.91 8.91 9.01
C ALA A 186 -3.08 7.52 9.61
N HIS A 187 -3.19 7.40 10.94
CA HIS A 187 -3.49 6.13 11.58
C HIS A 187 -4.88 5.61 11.18
N GLN A 188 -5.89 6.48 11.17
CA GLN A 188 -7.24 6.15 10.69
C GLN A 188 -7.25 5.83 9.19
N GLY A 189 -6.57 6.65 8.37
CA GLY A 189 -6.46 6.43 6.93
C GLY A 189 -5.81 5.09 6.61
N ARG A 190 -4.72 4.75 7.31
CA ARG A 190 -4.09 3.45 7.24
C ARG A 190 -5.07 2.32 7.55
N LYS A 191 -5.87 2.46 8.62
CA LYS A 191 -6.91 1.48 8.98
C LYS A 191 -7.96 1.31 7.87
N HIS A 192 -8.50 2.41 7.34
CA HIS A 192 -9.50 2.34 6.25
C HIS A 192 -8.96 1.60 5.02
N ILE A 193 -7.71 1.89 4.63
CA ILE A 193 -7.06 1.21 3.50
C ILE A 193 -6.97 -0.29 3.77
N PHE A 194 -6.42 -0.70 4.91
CA PHE A 194 -6.26 -2.13 5.23
C PHE A 194 -7.59 -2.87 5.32
N ASP A 195 -8.59 -2.31 6.01
CA ASP A 195 -9.91 -2.94 6.16
C ASP A 195 -10.59 -3.13 4.77
N ALA A 196 -10.44 -2.15 3.87
CA ALA A 196 -10.99 -2.25 2.51
C ALA A 196 -10.23 -3.25 1.62
N PHE A 197 -8.89 -3.28 1.68
CA PHE A 197 -8.09 -4.28 0.96
C PHE A 197 -8.32 -5.70 1.49
N GLN A 198 -8.60 -5.86 2.78
CA GLN A 198 -9.08 -7.12 3.34
C GLN A 198 -10.37 -7.59 2.72
N THR A 199 -11.34 -6.70 2.59
CA THR A 199 -12.60 -7.04 1.92
C THR A 199 -12.34 -7.41 0.46
N TYR A 200 -11.53 -6.62 -0.26
CA TYR A 200 -11.17 -6.88 -1.66
C TYR A 200 -10.52 -8.25 -1.89
N TYR A 201 -9.52 -8.63 -1.09
CA TYR A 201 -8.84 -9.90 -1.27
C TYR A 201 -9.70 -11.08 -0.80
N THR A 202 -10.44 -10.94 0.30
CA THR A 202 -11.35 -12.00 0.79
C THR A 202 -12.54 -12.24 -0.14
N SER A 203 -13.05 -11.19 -0.81
CA SER A 203 -14.09 -11.30 -1.83
C SER A 203 -13.56 -11.70 -3.21
N ARG A 204 -12.27 -12.06 -3.33
CA ARG A 204 -11.59 -12.38 -4.60
C ARG A 204 -11.67 -11.28 -5.66
N GLY A 205 -11.72 -10.02 -5.25
CA GLY A 205 -11.78 -8.87 -6.18
C GLY A 205 -10.57 -8.77 -7.11
N HIS A 206 -9.41 -9.27 -6.67
CA HIS A 206 -8.20 -9.35 -7.49
C HIS A 206 -8.35 -10.24 -8.72
N GLU A 207 -9.24 -11.25 -8.73
CA GLU A 207 -9.48 -12.11 -9.90
C GLU A 207 -10.11 -11.33 -11.07
N LYS A 208 -10.81 -10.22 -10.78
CA LYS A 208 -11.38 -9.30 -11.77
C LYS A 208 -10.54 -8.04 -11.97
N GLY A 209 -9.42 -7.92 -11.27
CA GLY A 209 -8.46 -6.85 -11.44
C GLY A 209 -7.54 -7.07 -12.65
N SER A 210 -6.66 -6.11 -12.87
CA SER A 210 -5.61 -6.17 -13.90
C SER A 210 -4.65 -7.33 -13.71
N SER A 211 -3.89 -7.65 -14.76
CA SER A 211 -2.74 -8.56 -14.69
C SER A 211 -1.75 -8.16 -13.58
N LEU A 212 -1.54 -6.86 -13.36
CA LEU A 212 -0.71 -6.36 -12.26
C LEU A 212 -1.25 -6.73 -10.87
N ALA A 213 -2.54 -6.50 -10.63
CA ALA A 213 -3.17 -6.84 -9.34
C ALA A 213 -3.13 -8.34 -9.05
N LYS A 214 -3.43 -9.16 -10.07
CA LYS A 214 -3.35 -10.63 -10.01
C LYS A 214 -1.92 -11.09 -9.72
N SER A 215 -0.96 -10.61 -10.49
CA SER A 215 0.43 -11.04 -10.41
C SER A 215 1.05 -10.70 -9.05
N ARG A 216 0.73 -9.53 -8.47
CA ARG A 216 1.14 -9.17 -7.11
C ARG A 216 0.52 -10.06 -6.04
N TYR A 217 -0.76 -10.40 -6.17
CA TYR A 217 -1.44 -11.31 -5.24
C TYR A 217 -0.79 -12.70 -5.28
N TYR A 218 -0.63 -13.28 -6.48
CA TYR A 218 -0.08 -14.63 -6.65
C TYR A 218 1.41 -14.72 -6.26
N ALA A 219 2.19 -13.65 -6.42
CA ALA A 219 3.57 -13.60 -5.92
C ALA A 219 3.60 -13.73 -4.38
N ALA A 220 2.71 -13.03 -3.67
CA ALA A 220 2.61 -13.13 -2.22
C ALA A 220 2.10 -14.51 -1.77
N GLU A 221 1.06 -15.03 -2.43
CA GLU A 221 0.48 -16.35 -2.14
C GLU A 221 1.49 -17.48 -2.36
N ARG A 222 2.26 -17.46 -3.46
CA ARG A 222 3.31 -18.45 -3.77
C ARG A 222 4.40 -18.50 -2.69
N ASN A 223 4.70 -17.35 -2.09
CA ASN A 223 5.67 -17.25 -1.00
C ASN A 223 5.07 -17.59 0.38
N GLY A 224 3.81 -18.03 0.42
CA GLY A 224 3.12 -18.46 1.64
C GLY A 224 2.65 -17.32 2.52
N ALA A 225 2.53 -16.09 1.99
CA ALA A 225 2.01 -14.97 2.75
C ALA A 225 0.53 -15.26 3.13
N PRO A 226 0.16 -15.19 4.42
CA PRO A 226 -1.23 -15.40 4.80
C PRO A 226 -2.14 -14.39 4.11
N LEU A 227 -3.31 -14.81 3.60
CA LEU A 227 -4.30 -13.91 2.96
C LEU A 227 -4.62 -12.69 3.83
N LYS A 228 -4.70 -12.95 5.14
CA LYS A 228 -4.84 -11.92 6.14
C LYS A 228 -3.68 -10.94 6.00
N ASP A 229 -2.40 -11.32 6.02
CA ASP A 229 -1.24 -10.43 5.84
C ASP A 229 -1.06 -9.81 4.43
N ILE A 230 -1.59 -10.46 3.39
CA ILE A 230 -1.75 -9.86 2.05
C ILE A 230 -2.72 -8.66 2.12
N SER A 231 -3.56 -8.61 3.15
CA SER A 231 -4.59 -7.60 3.36
C SER A 231 -4.59 -6.84 4.71
N ASP A 232 -3.78 -7.24 5.69
CA ASP A 232 -4.02 -7.01 7.12
C ASP A 232 -3.14 -5.89 7.67
N ARG A 233 -3.42 -5.28 8.84
CA ARG A 233 -4.64 -5.14 9.68
C ARG A 233 -4.16 -4.28 10.85
N CYS A 234 -4.59 -3.02 10.91
CA CYS A 234 -4.18 -2.08 11.97
C CYS A 234 -5.26 -1.91 13.06
N SER A 235 -6.13 -2.89 13.29
CA SER A 235 -7.36 -2.59 14.02
C SER A 235 -7.24 -2.61 15.55
N ASN A 236 -6.19 -3.16 16.20
CA ASN A 236 -6.19 -3.20 17.68
C ASN A 236 -4.85 -3.37 18.46
N CYS A 237 -3.68 -3.55 17.83
CA CYS A 237 -2.48 -3.93 18.60
C CYS A 237 -1.61 -2.77 19.15
N VAL A 238 -1.64 -1.58 18.54
CA VAL A 238 -0.71 -0.51 18.93
C VAL A 238 -1.15 0.25 20.20
N ALA A 239 -2.43 0.25 20.54
CA ALA A 239 -2.95 1.03 21.67
C ALA A 239 -2.71 0.39 23.06
N ARG A 240 -2.20 -0.84 23.17
CA ARG A 240 -2.14 -1.56 24.46
C ARG A 240 -0.81 -2.18 24.85
N GLY A 241 0.28 -1.99 24.10
CA GLY A 241 1.62 -2.46 24.52
C GLY A 241 1.71 -3.96 24.85
N ARG A 242 0.76 -4.78 24.37
CA ARG A 242 0.75 -6.23 24.62
C ARG A 242 1.33 -6.94 23.41
N LYS A 243 2.35 -7.77 23.68
CA LYS A 243 2.92 -8.72 22.72
C LYS A 243 1.79 -9.50 22.05
N CYS A 244 1.86 -9.63 20.74
CA CYS A 244 0.98 -10.48 19.96
C CYS A 244 1.17 -11.94 20.37
N ASP A 245 0.39 -12.42 21.33
CA ASP A 245 0.09 -13.83 21.46
C ASP A 245 -1.24 -14.10 20.76
N LEU A 246 -1.20 -15.00 19.78
CA LEU A 246 -2.36 -15.45 19.03
C LEU A 246 -3.47 -15.91 20.00
N ILE A 247 -4.64 -15.27 19.93
CA ILE A 247 -5.88 -15.92 20.37
C ILE A 247 -6.34 -16.80 19.21
N VAL A 248 -5.78 -18.00 19.13
CA VAL A 248 -6.54 -19.12 18.57
C VAL A 248 -7.61 -19.41 19.62
N SER A 249 -8.89 -19.34 19.25
CA SER A 249 -9.94 -19.69 20.21
C SER A 249 -9.73 -21.14 20.68
N PRO A 250 -9.93 -21.47 21.97
CA PRO A 250 -9.77 -22.84 22.49
C PRO A 250 -10.66 -23.89 21.79
N LEU A 251 -11.60 -23.47 20.95
CA LEU A 251 -12.55 -24.32 20.24
C LEU A 251 -11.97 -24.92 18.95
N GLU A 252 -11.00 -24.28 18.28
CA GLU A 252 -10.42 -24.83 17.03
C GLU A 252 -9.35 -25.91 17.27
N ILE A 253 -8.66 -25.89 18.42
CA ILE A 253 -7.65 -26.89 18.77
C ILE A 253 -8.29 -28.27 19.07
N ARG A 254 -9.55 -28.31 19.54
CA ARG A 254 -10.27 -29.57 19.77
C ARG A 254 -10.68 -30.27 18.47
N ARG A 255 -10.91 -29.52 17.38
CA ARG A 255 -11.31 -30.08 16.08
C ARG A 255 -10.15 -30.79 15.39
N ILE A 256 -8.96 -30.18 15.42
CA ILE A 256 -7.73 -30.74 14.81
C ILE A 256 -7.23 -32.00 15.54
N LYS A 257 -7.45 -32.11 16.86
CA LYS A 257 -7.09 -33.33 17.62
C LYS A 257 -8.07 -34.49 17.45
N SER A 258 -9.32 -34.23 17.04
CA SER A 258 -10.32 -35.27 16.79
C SER A 258 -10.09 -35.99 15.46
N ASP A 259 -9.67 -35.27 14.42
CA ASP A 259 -9.48 -35.86 13.08
C ASP A 259 -8.17 -36.64 12.93
N ARG A 260 -7.17 -36.41 13.79
CA ARG A 260 -5.92 -37.21 13.81
C ARG A 260 -6.02 -38.55 14.54
N LYS A 261 -7.19 -38.93 15.08
CA LYS A 261 -7.41 -40.24 15.72
C LYS A 261 -8.24 -41.21 14.87
N LYS A 262 -8.51 -40.88 13.61
CA LYS A 262 -9.31 -41.72 12.68
C LYS A 262 -8.58 -42.10 11.38
N VAL A 263 -7.25 -42.08 11.38
CA VAL A 263 -6.42 -42.72 10.34
C VAL A 263 -5.38 -43.60 11.01
#